data_AF-A0A7K1A5N9-F1
#
_entry.id   AF-A0A7K1A5N9-F1
#
_cell.length_a   1.000
_cell.length_b   1.000
_cell.length_c   1.000
_cell.angle_alpha   90.00
_cell.angle_beta   90.00
_cell.angle_gamma   90.00
#
_symmetry.space_group_name_H-M   'P 1'
#
loop_
_entity.id
_entity.type
_entity.pdbx_description
1 polymer ?
#
loop_
_entity_poly.entity_id
_entity_poly.type
_entity_poly.pdbx_seq_one_letter_code
_entity_poly.pdbx_strand_id
1 'polypeptide(L)'
;MSESWEFMDPDSIVPGAFGEPGRRTFFIQASDAGRSVSFKVEKQQIAALCEYLDGILTDLPAIHPGQFVAPTSANPPLDMQWTVGGL
;
A
#
# COMPACT_ATOMS: atom_id res chain seq x y z
N MET A 1 17.06 14.90 6.14
CA MET A 1 17.17 13.47 6.47
C MET A 1 15.87 12.84 6.04
N SER A 2 15.89 11.79 5.23
CA SER A 2 14.66 11.08 4.88
C SER A 2 14.22 10.28 6.11
N GLU A 3 12.99 10.49 6.57
CA GLU A 3 12.39 9.61 7.56
C GLU A 3 12.22 8.21 6.96
N SER A 4 12.51 7.17 7.74
CA SER A 4 12.33 5.78 7.36
C SER A 4 11.35 5.12 8.33
N TRP A 5 10.39 4.37 7.79
CA TRP A 5 9.43 3.59 8.56
C TRP A 5 9.74 2.11 8.39
N GLU A 6 9.69 1.36 9.50
CA GLU A 6 9.89 -0.08 9.53
C GLU A 6 8.66 -0.73 10.16
N PHE A 7 8.06 -1.68 9.45
CA PHE A 7 6.92 -2.47 9.91
C PHE A 7 7.33 -3.93 9.88
N MET A 8 7.45 -4.55 11.05
CA MET A 8 7.89 -5.95 11.17
C MET A 8 6.74 -6.93 10.90
N ASP A 9 5.52 -6.57 11.29
CA ASP A 9 4.32 -7.41 11.13
C ASP A 9 3.08 -6.52 10.88
N PRO A 10 2.98 -5.85 9.72
CA PRO A 10 1.85 -4.99 9.43
C PRO A 10 0.57 -5.80 9.24
N ASP A 11 -0.54 -5.34 9.85
CA ASP A 11 -1.87 -5.93 9.69
C ASP A 11 -2.33 -5.91 8.22
N SER A 12 -1.97 -4.86 7.48
CA SER A 12 -2.23 -4.77 6.05
C SER A 12 -1.36 -3.71 5.35
N ILE A 13 -1.16 -3.93 4.05
CA ILE A 13 -0.55 -2.95 3.14
C ILE A 13 -1.49 -2.82 1.94
N VAL A 14 -2.02 -1.62 1.70
CA VAL A 14 -3.07 -1.39 0.69
C VAL A 14 -2.68 -0.22 -0.23
N PRO A 15 -2.66 -0.42 -1.56
CA PRO A 15 -2.55 0.69 -2.50
C PRO A 15 -3.84 1.52 -2.52
N GLY A 16 -3.71 2.84 -2.60
CA GLY A 16 -4.83 3.77 -2.62
C GLY A 16 -4.65 4.91 -3.62
N ALA A 17 -5.77 5.50 -4.03
CA ALA A 17 -5.79 6.74 -4.79
C ALA A 17 -6.90 7.65 -4.27
N PHE A 18 -6.60 8.94 -4.10
CA PHE A 18 -7.56 9.93 -3.60
C PHE A 18 -7.62 11.15 -4.53
N GLY A 19 -8.80 11.75 -4.65
CA GLY A 19 -9.08 12.92 -5.48
C GLY A 19 -9.69 12.60 -6.85
N GLU A 20 -9.94 13.67 -7.62
CA GLU A 20 -10.62 13.60 -8.91
C GLU A 20 -9.77 12.92 -10.00
N PRO A 21 -10.37 12.22 -10.98
CA PRO A 21 -9.68 11.76 -12.17
C PRO A 21 -8.85 12.88 -12.82
N GLY A 22 -7.58 12.59 -13.14
CA GLY A 22 -6.63 13.59 -13.67
C GLY A 22 -5.88 14.41 -12.62
N ARG A 23 -6.32 14.39 -11.35
CA ARG A 23 -5.62 15.02 -10.20
C ARG A 23 -5.50 14.07 -9.01
N ARG A 24 -5.40 12.77 -9.28
CA ARG A 24 -5.29 11.75 -8.24
C ARG A 24 -3.92 11.78 -7.60
N THR A 25 -3.90 11.71 -6.28
CA THR A 25 -2.70 11.38 -5.53
C THR A 25 -2.73 9.89 -5.21
N PHE A 26 -1.65 9.19 -5.54
CA PHE A 26 -1.48 7.77 -5.26
C PHE A 26 -0.69 7.58 -3.97
N PHE A 27 -1.02 6.55 -3.22
CA PHE A 27 -0.37 6.27 -1.95
C PHE A 27 -0.38 4.77 -1.63
N ILE A 28 0.51 4.35 -0.74
CA ILE A 28 0.44 3.07 -0.04
C ILE A 28 0.06 3.37 1.41
N GLN A 29 -0.93 2.67 1.93
CA GLN A 29 -1.29 2.72 3.35
C GLN A 29 -0.84 1.43 4.02
N ALA A 30 -0.03 1.56 5.07
CA ALA A 30 0.32 0.45 5.96
C ALA A 30 -0.41 0.63 7.29
N SER A 31 -0.95 -0.46 7.83
CA SER A 31 -1.60 -0.48 9.13
C SER A 31 -0.90 -1.44 10.09
N ASP A 32 -0.73 -1.02 11.34
CA ASP A 32 -0.11 -1.79 12.43
C ASP A 32 -0.74 -1.39 13.77
N ALA A 33 -1.35 -2.36 14.46
CA ALA A 33 -1.94 -2.22 15.79
C ALA A 33 -2.92 -1.04 15.88
N GLY A 34 -3.76 -0.87 14.86
CA GLY A 34 -4.75 0.21 14.76
C GLY A 34 -4.19 1.58 14.37
N ARG A 35 -2.88 1.70 14.14
CA ARG A 35 -2.26 2.90 13.54
C ARG A 35 -2.18 2.69 12.04
N SER A 36 -2.34 3.76 11.28
CA SER A 36 -2.15 3.73 9.83
C SER A 36 -1.24 4.87 9.39
N VAL A 37 -0.30 4.55 8.49
CA VAL A 37 0.61 5.52 7.87
C VAL A 37 0.41 5.45 6.36
N SER A 38 0.30 6.62 5.72
CA SER A 38 0.12 6.74 4.28
C SER A 38 1.32 7.40 3.62
N PHE A 39 1.89 6.74 2.61
CA PHE A 39 3.05 7.17 1.84
C PHE A 39 2.60 7.52 0.43
N LYS A 40 2.70 8.80 0.02
CA LYS A 40 2.39 9.18 -1.36
C LYS A 40 3.45 8.59 -2.28
N VAL A 41 3.05 7.92 -3.34
CA VAL A 41 3.94 7.27 -4.31
C VAL A 41 3.59 7.71 -5.72
N GLU A 42 4.53 7.54 -6.65
CA GLU A 42 4.18 7.68 -8.06
C GLU A 42 3.32 6.50 -8.54
N LYS A 43 2.40 6.78 -9.47
CA LYS A 43 1.53 5.75 -10.07
C LYS A 43 2.33 4.58 -10.68
N GLN A 44 3.46 4.88 -11.32
CA GLN A 44 4.27 3.84 -11.97
C GLN A 44 4.98 2.95 -10.94
N GLN A 45 5.44 3.54 -9.82
CA GLN A 45 6.09 2.79 -8.74
C GLN A 45 5.11 1.82 -8.07
N ILE A 46 3.89 2.27 -7.76
CA ILE A 46 2.89 1.38 -7.16
C ILE A 46 2.48 0.26 -8.11
N ALA A 47 2.34 0.57 -9.41
CA ALA A 47 2.01 -0.44 -10.41
C ALA A 47 3.10 -1.52 -10.51
N ALA A 48 4.37 -1.11 -10.59
CA ALA A 48 5.50 -2.04 -10.65
C ALA A 48 5.61 -2.91 -9.37
N LEU A 49 5.35 -2.33 -8.20
CA LEU A 49 5.32 -3.08 -6.94
C LEU A 49 4.21 -4.13 -6.94
N CYS A 50 2.99 -3.76 -7.35
CA CYS A 50 1.88 -4.70 -7.43
C CYS A 50 2.16 -5.85 -8.40
N GLU A 51 2.72 -5.56 -9.58
CA GLU A 51 3.08 -6.57 -10.58
C GLU A 51 4.16 -7.53 -10.06
N TYR A 52 5.18 -7.00 -9.38
CA TYR A 52 6.22 -7.81 -8.74
C TYR A 52 5.66 -8.73 -7.65
N LEU A 53 4.79 -8.20 -6.79
CA LEU A 53 4.14 -8.99 -5.73
C LEU A 53 3.22 -10.06 -6.31
N ASP A 54 2.46 -9.75 -7.35
CA ASP A 54 1.59 -10.72 -8.03
C ASP A 54 2.39 -11.89 -8.63
N GLY A 55 3.57 -11.58 -9.20
CA GLY A 55 4.52 -12.60 -9.65
C GLY A 55 4.99 -13.52 -8.53
N ILE A 56 5.37 -12.96 -7.36
CA ILE A 56 5.75 -13.76 -6.19
C ILE A 56 4.59 -14.62 -5.69
N LEU A 57 3.38 -14.04 -5.62
CA LEU A 57 2.20 -14.74 -5.14
C LEU A 57 1.77 -15.88 -6.07
N THR A 58 2.06 -15.78 -7.37
CA THR A 58 1.78 -16.83 -8.36
C THR A 58 2.56 -18.12 -8.08
N ASP A 59 3.75 -18.00 -7.48
CA ASP A 59 4.60 -19.16 -7.12
C ASP A 59 4.17 -19.84 -5.80
N LEU A 60 3.24 -19.26 -5.05
CA LEU A 60 2.73 -19.84 -3.81
C LEU A 60 1.70 -20.95 -4.09
N PRO A 61 1.64 -21.99 -3.22
CA PRO A 61 0.60 -23.00 -3.30
C PRO A 61 -0.79 -22.37 -3.10
N ALA A 62 -1.81 -23.01 -3.68
CA ALA A 62 -3.19 -22.57 -3.53
C ALA A 62 -3.58 -22.40 -2.05
N ILE A 63 -4.23 -21.27 -1.75
CA ILE A 63 -4.66 -20.92 -0.38
C ILE A 63 -5.63 -21.98 0.12
N HIS A 64 -5.40 -22.50 1.33
CA HIS A 64 -6.30 -23.46 1.95
C HIS A 64 -7.65 -22.81 2.27
N PRO A 65 -8.79 -23.51 2.05
CA PRO A 65 -10.09 -23.02 2.45
C PRO A 65 -10.10 -22.67 3.94
N GLY A 66 -10.40 -21.41 4.28
CA GLY A 66 -10.40 -20.89 5.66
C GLY A 66 -9.25 -19.94 5.99
N GLN A 67 -8.25 -19.79 5.13
CA GLN A 67 -7.16 -18.80 5.27
C GLN A 67 -7.40 -17.53 4.45
N PHE A 68 -8.56 -17.39 3.80
CA PHE A 68 -8.89 -16.21 3.03
C PHE A 68 -9.27 -15.06 3.96
N VAL A 69 -8.41 -14.05 4.00
CA VAL A 69 -8.73 -12.75 4.61
C VAL A 69 -9.40 -11.90 3.53
N ALA A 70 -10.57 -11.33 3.83
CA ALA A 70 -11.26 -10.46 2.88
C ALA A 70 -10.37 -9.25 2.51
N PRO A 71 -10.38 -8.81 1.24
CA PRO A 71 -9.57 -7.68 0.81
C PRO A 71 -9.98 -6.43 1.60
N THR A 72 -8.99 -5.81 2.24
CA THR A 72 -9.14 -4.51 2.90
C THR A 72 -8.98 -3.39 1.87
N SER A 73 -9.66 -2.26 2.09
CA SER A 73 -9.58 -1.08 1.23
C SER A 73 -8.90 0.06 1.97
N ALA A 74 -8.09 0.84 1.26
CA ALA A 74 -7.48 2.03 1.82
C ALA A 74 -8.58 3.03 2.21
N ASN A 75 -8.44 3.64 3.39
CA ASN A 75 -9.31 4.74 3.78
C ASN A 75 -8.75 6.05 3.20
N PRO A 76 -9.60 7.05 2.92
CA PRO A 76 -9.12 8.38 2.56
C PRO A 76 -8.17 8.87 3.67
N PRO A 77 -6.91 9.21 3.35
CA PRO A 77 -5.95 9.60 4.37
C PRO A 77 -6.39 10.93 5.00
N LEU A 78 -6.45 10.97 6.33
CA LEU A 78 -6.73 12.20 7.09
C LEU A 78 -5.59 13.22 6.90
N ASP A 79 -4.34 12.73 6.85
CA ASP A 79 -3.12 13.48 6.55
C ASP A 79 -2.16 12.61 5.72
N MET A 80 -1.50 13.18 4.70
CA MET A 80 -0.40 12.51 3.97
C MET A 80 0.93 12.88 4.60
N GLN A 81 1.56 11.95 5.33
CA GLN A 81 2.82 12.25 6.03
C GLN A 81 4.01 12.46 5.08
N TRP A 82 4.02 11.87 3.88
CA TRP A 82 5.23 11.90 3.05
C TRP A 82 4.99 11.78 1.54
N THR A 83 5.85 12.42 0.72
CA THR A 83 5.97 12.20 -0.73
C THR A 83 7.19 11.31 -1.01
N VAL A 84 6.96 10.09 -1.50
CA VAL A 84 7.98 9.15 -2.00
C VAL A 84 8.37 9.61 -3.41
N GLY A 85 9.65 9.93 -3.61
CA GLY A 85 10.18 10.35 -4.91
C GLY A 85 9.98 11.84 -5.16
N GLY A 86 11.08 12.59 -5.11
CA GLY A 86 11.18 13.95 -5.61
C GLY A 86 12.41 14.04 -6.49
N LEU A 87 12.23 14.43 -7.74
CA LEU A 87 13.21 15.22 -8.47
C LEU A 87 12.82 16.69 -8.33
#